data_AF-A0A9Q0TEI2-F1
#
_entry.id   AF-A0A9Q0TEI2-F1
#
_cell.length_a   1.000
_cell.length_b   1.000
_cell.length_c   1.000
_cell.angle_alpha   90.00
_cell.angle_beta   90.00
_cell.angle_gamma   90.00
#
_symmetry.space_group_name_H-M   'P 1'
#
loop_
_entity.id
_entity.type
_entity.pdbx_description
1 polymer ?
#
loop_
_entity_poly.entity_id
_entity_poly.type
_entity_poly.pdbx_seq_one_letter_code
_entity_poly.pdbx_strand_id
1 'polypeptide(L)'
;MVMLKNGNYDTTSGLCPRNGKKAPPFGPGRFPCFGKGCMNQPMLFHQQTKLSDGGIMRGSFKGTYDLGSDIGNGLDGISFYEVVWEKKDSNESWVFSHKLKTSKKYPWLMLYLRADATKGFSGGYHYDTRGMLKILPESPNFKVRVTLDVRQGGGPKSQFYLIDIGSCWKNNGAPCDGDVLTDITRYSEMIINPETPAWCSPTNLGNCPPYHITPNDTKIYRNDTANFPYGAYHYYCAPENALFLEKPVSTCDPYSNPQAQELVQLLPHPIWADYGYPTKQGDGWVGDARTWELDVGGLASRLYFYQVSEWLNSLF
;
A
#
# COMPACT_ATOMS: atom_id res chain seq x y z
N MET A 1 3.50 1.82 -13.29
CA MET A 1 4.84 1.81 -12.67
C MET A 1 4.97 0.53 -11.87
N VAL A 2 6.09 -0.18 -11.99
CA VAL A 2 6.39 -1.34 -11.14
C VAL A 2 7.30 -0.85 -10.01
N MET A 3 6.89 -1.05 -8.76
CA MET A 3 7.67 -0.68 -7.58
C MET A 3 8.03 -1.93 -6.81
N LEU A 4 9.31 -2.09 -6.49
CA LEU A 4 9.85 -3.19 -5.70
C LEU A 4 10.52 -2.63 -4.44
N LYS A 5 10.11 -3.13 -3.28
CA LYS A 5 10.67 -2.77 -1.97
C LYS A 5 11.21 -4.01 -1.27
N ASN A 6 12.23 -3.81 -0.43
CA ASN A 6 12.80 -4.82 0.44
C ASN A 6 13.11 -4.22 1.82
N GLY A 7 13.27 -5.08 2.82
CA GLY A 7 13.47 -4.66 4.21
C GLY A 7 14.93 -4.56 4.65
N ASN A 8 15.90 -4.72 3.74
CA ASN A 8 17.32 -4.58 4.05
C ASN A 8 17.65 -3.10 4.19
N TYR A 9 17.94 -2.67 5.42
CA TYR A 9 18.06 -1.26 5.75
C TYR A 9 19.52 -0.82 5.86
N ASP A 10 19.84 0.40 5.39
CA ASP A 10 21.15 1.00 5.57
C ASP A 10 21.42 1.52 6.98
N THR A 11 21.94 0.65 7.86
CA THR A 11 22.29 0.99 9.25
C THR A 11 23.44 2.00 9.37
N THR A 12 24.25 2.18 8.33
CA THR A 12 25.39 3.11 8.37
C THR A 12 25.04 4.50 7.90
N SER A 13 23.93 4.65 7.18
CA SER A 13 23.52 5.92 6.62
C SER A 13 22.26 6.46 7.31
N GLY A 14 22.35 7.72 7.74
CA GLY A 14 21.19 8.50 8.19
C GLY A 14 20.44 9.12 7.01
N LEU A 15 20.41 8.43 5.86
CA LEU A 15 19.89 8.96 4.60
C LEU A 15 18.37 8.99 4.58
N CYS A 16 17.69 8.01 5.18
CA CYS A 16 16.25 8.04 5.29
C CYS A 16 15.85 9.03 6.39
N PRO A 17 15.16 10.14 6.05
CA PRO A 17 14.66 11.05 7.06
C PRO A 17 13.55 10.39 7.88
N ARG A 18 13.31 10.92 9.08
CA ARG A 18 12.13 10.65 9.91
C ARG A 18 11.15 11.80 9.71
N ASN A 19 10.13 11.63 8.89
CA ASN A 19 9.18 12.69 8.51
C ASN A 19 9.89 13.99 8.10
N GLY A 20 10.76 13.91 7.11
CA GLY A 20 11.52 15.03 6.56
C GLY A 20 12.70 15.48 7.41
N LYS A 21 12.82 15.01 8.66
CA LYS A 21 13.92 15.38 9.55
C LYS A 21 15.09 14.41 9.40
N LYS A 22 16.31 14.95 9.33
CA LYS A 22 17.54 14.14 9.32
C LYS A 22 17.57 13.19 10.52
N ALA A 23 17.74 11.90 10.27
CA ALA A 23 17.90 10.89 11.31
C ALA A 23 19.38 10.50 11.46
N PRO A 24 19.84 10.11 12.67
CA PRO A 24 21.14 9.48 12.82
C PRO A 24 21.13 8.07 12.18
N PRO A 25 22.32 7.50 11.90
CA PRO A 25 22.41 6.08 11.55
C PRO A 25 21.73 5.18 12.57
N PHE A 26 21.21 4.04 12.12
CA PHE A 26 20.39 3.15 12.95
C PHE A 26 21.27 2.14 13.65
N GLY A 27 21.05 1.97 14.96
CA GLY A 27 21.66 0.88 15.71
C GLY A 27 21.20 -0.50 15.20
N PRO A 28 22.01 -1.55 15.38
CA PRO A 28 21.63 -2.90 14.99
C PRO A 28 20.35 -3.38 15.74
N GLY A 29 19.54 -4.21 15.08
CA GLY A 29 18.41 -4.91 15.69
C GLY A 29 17.02 -4.30 15.45
N ARG A 30 16.92 -3.02 15.04
CA ARG A 30 15.61 -2.42 14.71
C ARG A 30 15.06 -2.86 13.35
N PHE A 31 15.95 -3.03 12.38
CA PHE A 31 15.61 -3.44 11.01
C PHE A 31 16.55 -4.56 10.54
N PRO A 32 16.11 -5.43 9.62
CA PRO A 32 17.00 -6.39 8.96
C PRO A 32 18.16 -5.66 8.29
N CYS A 33 19.38 -6.12 8.57
CA CYS A 33 20.59 -5.65 7.92
C CYS A 33 21.51 -6.86 7.72
N PHE A 34 21.76 -7.23 6.48
CA PHE A 34 22.63 -8.34 6.13
C PHE A 34 23.59 -7.92 5.02
N GLY A 35 24.86 -8.27 5.19
CA GLY A 35 25.94 -7.79 4.35
C GLY A 35 26.69 -6.60 4.97
N LYS A 36 27.90 -6.35 4.48
CA LYS A 36 28.73 -5.25 4.95
C LYS A 36 28.16 -3.94 4.42
N GLY A 37 27.86 -3.00 5.31
CA GLY A 37 27.34 -1.70 4.85
C GLY A 37 25.98 -1.81 4.17
N CYS A 38 25.21 -2.86 4.48
CA CYS A 38 23.76 -2.86 4.44
C CYS A 38 23.04 -3.20 3.11
N MET A 39 21.99 -2.43 2.81
CA MET A 39 21.09 -2.43 1.64
C MET A 39 21.84 -2.55 0.32
N ASN A 40 21.28 -3.32 -0.60
CA ASN A 40 21.76 -3.46 -1.97
C ASN A 40 20.61 -3.30 -2.96
N GLN A 41 20.96 -2.89 -4.18
CA GLN A 41 20.02 -2.86 -5.30
C GLN A 41 19.78 -4.29 -5.81
N PRO A 42 18.59 -4.60 -6.35
CA PRO A 42 18.33 -5.88 -6.97
C PRO A 42 19.03 -5.99 -8.32
N MET A 43 19.30 -7.21 -8.77
CA MET A 43 19.51 -7.46 -10.20
C MET A 43 18.19 -7.24 -10.92
N LEU A 44 18.18 -6.44 -11.98
CA LEU A 44 17.00 -6.17 -12.80
C LEU A 44 17.28 -6.54 -14.26
N PHE A 45 16.52 -7.50 -14.76
CA PHE A 45 16.47 -7.87 -16.17
C PHE A 45 15.22 -7.26 -16.79
N HIS A 46 15.41 -6.36 -17.74
CA HIS A 46 14.33 -5.73 -18.48
C HIS A 46 14.22 -6.34 -19.87
N GLN A 47 13.04 -6.89 -20.17
CA GLN A 47 12.63 -7.17 -21.53
C GLN A 47 11.71 -6.03 -21.98
N GLN A 48 12.23 -5.19 -22.87
CA GLN A 48 11.45 -4.10 -23.47
C GLN A 48 10.19 -4.64 -24.13
N THR A 49 9.12 -3.86 -24.04
CA THR A 49 7.85 -4.18 -24.71
C THR A 49 8.08 -4.30 -26.21
N LYS A 50 7.69 -5.44 -26.80
CA LYS A 50 7.71 -5.66 -28.25
C LYS A 50 6.34 -6.14 -28.71
N LEU A 51 5.94 -5.68 -29.90
CA LEU A 51 4.80 -6.22 -30.63
C LEU A 51 5.27 -7.49 -31.37
N SER A 52 4.63 -8.61 -31.11
CA SER A 52 4.86 -9.87 -31.83
C SER A 52 4.02 -9.96 -33.09
N ASP A 53 4.40 -10.84 -34.02
CA ASP A 53 3.67 -11.07 -35.28
C ASP A 53 2.21 -11.49 -35.08
N GLY A 54 1.87 -12.04 -33.91
CA GLY A 54 0.50 -12.36 -33.50
C GLY A 54 -0.29 -11.19 -32.90
N GLY A 55 0.20 -9.95 -33.01
CA GLY A 55 -0.47 -8.75 -32.49
C GLY A 55 -0.31 -8.52 -30.98
N ILE A 56 0.40 -9.40 -30.26
CA ILE A 56 0.54 -9.29 -28.80
C ILE A 56 1.71 -8.38 -28.45
N MET A 57 1.44 -7.31 -27.71
CA MET A 57 2.46 -6.49 -27.05
C MET A 57 2.84 -7.13 -25.72
N ARG A 58 4.12 -7.46 -25.54
CA ARG A 58 4.62 -8.10 -24.31
C ARG A 58 5.93 -7.49 -23.86
N GLY A 59 6.07 -7.26 -22.56
CA GLY A 59 7.32 -6.91 -21.90
C GLY A 59 7.39 -7.49 -20.49
N SER A 60 8.55 -7.38 -19.85
CA SER A 60 8.70 -7.86 -18.46
C SER A 60 9.86 -7.23 -17.71
N PHE A 61 9.72 -7.20 -16.38
CA PHE A 61 10.82 -7.08 -15.44
C PHE A 61 10.96 -8.37 -14.64
N LYS A 62 12.18 -8.84 -14.43
CA LYS A 62 12.45 -9.92 -13.47
C LYS A 62 13.80 -9.77 -12.81
N GLY A 63 13.99 -10.39 -11.67
CA GLY A 63 15.23 -10.24 -10.93
C GLY A 63 15.26 -10.88 -9.56
N THR A 64 16.33 -10.60 -8.83
CA THR A 64 16.58 -11.10 -7.48
C THR A 64 17.35 -10.05 -6.67
N TYR A 65 17.15 -10.03 -5.36
CA TYR A 65 18.04 -9.31 -4.46
C TYR A 65 19.22 -10.17 -3.99
N ASP A 66 19.18 -11.49 -4.15
CA ASP A 66 20.27 -12.39 -3.77
C ASP A 66 21.41 -12.32 -4.79
N LEU A 67 22.22 -11.25 -4.72
CA LEU A 67 23.34 -10.98 -5.62
C LEU A 67 24.32 -12.17 -5.67
N GLY A 68 24.75 -12.52 -6.88
CA GLY A 68 25.63 -13.67 -7.14
C GLY A 68 24.90 -15.02 -7.26
N SER A 69 23.57 -15.04 -7.12
CA SER A 69 22.77 -16.24 -7.39
C SER A 69 22.58 -16.45 -8.89
N ASP A 70 22.63 -17.71 -9.32
CA ASP A 70 22.33 -18.09 -10.71
C ASP A 70 20.84 -18.45 -10.84
N ILE A 71 20.05 -17.53 -11.38
CA ILE A 71 18.61 -17.71 -11.63
C ILE A 71 18.37 -18.84 -12.65
N GLY A 72 19.34 -19.16 -13.51
CA GLY A 72 19.26 -20.22 -14.51
C GLY A 72 19.23 -21.63 -13.93
N ASN A 73 19.81 -21.83 -12.74
CA ASN A 73 19.86 -23.14 -12.06
C ASN A 73 18.67 -23.39 -11.13
N GLY A 74 17.66 -22.52 -11.16
CA GLY A 74 16.44 -22.63 -10.35
C GLY A 74 16.27 -21.49 -9.36
N LEU A 75 15.12 -21.48 -8.69
CA LEU A 75 14.74 -20.41 -7.76
C LEU A 75 14.84 -20.83 -6.28
N ASP A 76 15.44 -21.97 -5.98
CA ASP A 76 15.47 -22.49 -4.62
C ASP A 76 16.41 -21.71 -3.71
N GLY A 77 15.87 -21.29 -2.56
CA GLY A 77 16.62 -20.48 -1.58
C GLY A 77 16.87 -19.03 -1.98
N ILE A 78 16.42 -18.57 -3.16
CA ILE A 78 16.65 -17.22 -3.66
C ILE A 78 15.37 -16.39 -3.70
N SER A 79 15.53 -15.08 -3.49
CA SER A 79 14.46 -14.12 -3.70
C SER A 79 14.23 -13.98 -5.19
N PHE A 80 12.99 -13.76 -5.58
CA PHE A 80 12.66 -13.59 -6.98
C PHE A 80 11.46 -12.68 -7.13
N TYR A 81 11.50 -11.82 -8.13
CA TYR A 81 10.34 -11.07 -8.58
C TYR A 81 10.24 -11.15 -10.10
N GLU A 82 9.00 -11.15 -10.58
CA GLU A 82 8.70 -11.07 -12.01
C GLU A 82 7.39 -10.31 -12.19
N VAL A 83 7.39 -9.39 -13.15
CA VAL A 83 6.19 -8.74 -13.67
C VAL A 83 6.24 -8.89 -15.18
N VAL A 84 5.26 -9.61 -15.73
CA VAL A 84 5.03 -9.70 -17.17
C VAL A 84 3.77 -8.92 -17.49
N TRP A 85 3.81 -8.07 -18.50
CA TRP A 85 2.63 -7.37 -19.00
C TRP A 85 2.37 -7.74 -20.45
N GLU A 86 1.09 -7.96 -20.76
CA GLU A 86 0.62 -8.33 -22.09
C GLU A 86 -0.62 -7.55 -22.47
N LYS A 87 -0.74 -7.24 -23.75
CA LYS A 87 -1.94 -6.67 -24.36
C LYS A 87 -2.07 -7.18 -25.78
N LYS A 88 -3.21 -7.82 -26.10
CA LYS A 88 -3.44 -8.46 -27.41
C LYS A 88 -4.01 -7.49 -28.44
N ASP A 89 -4.92 -6.63 -28.03
CA ASP A 89 -5.53 -5.59 -28.88
C ASP A 89 -5.52 -4.26 -28.12
N SER A 90 -5.37 -3.15 -28.85
CA SER A 90 -5.64 -1.79 -28.41
C SER A 90 -6.91 -1.61 -27.57
N ASN A 91 -7.99 -2.35 -27.87
CA ASN A 91 -9.28 -2.29 -27.19
C ASN A 91 -9.38 -3.16 -25.93
N GLU A 92 -8.42 -4.05 -25.69
CA GLU A 92 -8.39 -4.89 -24.49
C GLU A 92 -7.62 -4.22 -23.33
N SER A 93 -7.96 -4.65 -22.11
CA SER A 93 -7.20 -4.29 -20.92
C SER A 93 -5.83 -4.95 -20.91
N TRP A 94 -4.87 -4.32 -20.23
CA TRP A 94 -3.57 -4.95 -19.97
C TRP A 94 -3.72 -6.09 -18.97
N VAL A 95 -3.04 -7.21 -19.22
CA VAL A 95 -2.90 -8.31 -18.29
C VAL A 95 -1.52 -8.23 -17.65
N PHE A 96 -1.48 -8.16 -16.32
CA PHE A 96 -0.23 -8.16 -15.56
C PHE A 96 -0.11 -9.42 -14.71
N SER A 97 0.92 -10.22 -14.98
CA SER A 97 1.26 -11.40 -14.20
C SER A 97 2.39 -11.06 -13.24
N HIS A 98 2.14 -11.23 -11.94
CA HIS A 98 3.10 -10.92 -10.87
C HIS A 98 3.56 -12.20 -10.19
N LYS A 99 4.85 -12.28 -9.90
CA LYS A 99 5.44 -13.29 -9.00
C LYS A 99 6.34 -12.59 -8.00
N LEU A 100 6.24 -13.00 -6.75
CA LEU A 100 7.10 -12.52 -5.68
C LEU A 100 7.44 -13.70 -4.77
N LYS A 101 8.74 -13.91 -4.53
CA LYS A 101 9.27 -14.97 -3.67
C LYS A 101 10.33 -14.36 -2.76
N THR A 102 10.19 -14.60 -1.46
CA THR A 102 11.18 -14.22 -0.44
C THR A 102 12.32 -15.24 -0.35
N SER A 103 13.39 -14.87 0.34
CA SER A 103 14.47 -15.79 0.72
C SER A 103 14.80 -15.64 2.20
N LYS A 104 15.71 -16.47 2.72
CA LYS A 104 16.21 -16.32 4.09
C LYS A 104 16.89 -14.97 4.31
N LYS A 105 17.58 -14.45 3.29
CA LYS A 105 18.22 -13.13 3.34
C LYS A 105 17.16 -12.03 3.20
N TYR A 106 16.20 -12.19 2.31
CA TYR A 106 15.13 -11.20 2.07
C TYR A 106 13.77 -11.74 2.52
N PRO A 107 13.50 -11.79 3.84
CA PRO A 107 12.25 -12.35 4.36
C PRO A 107 11.05 -11.41 4.15
N TRP A 108 11.29 -10.13 3.86
CA TRP A 108 10.27 -9.14 3.54
C TRP A 108 10.57 -8.51 2.19
N LEU A 109 9.64 -8.69 1.26
CA LEU A 109 9.64 -8.11 -0.07
C LEU A 109 8.23 -7.65 -0.39
N MET A 110 8.14 -6.69 -1.29
CA MET A 110 6.88 -6.07 -1.64
C MET A 110 6.94 -5.57 -3.08
N LEU A 111 5.92 -5.91 -3.86
CA LEU A 111 5.85 -5.67 -5.29
C LEU A 111 4.50 -5.06 -5.63
N TYR A 112 4.52 -3.86 -6.23
CA TYR A 112 3.31 -3.13 -6.59
C TYR A 112 3.28 -2.81 -8.07
N LEU A 113 2.08 -2.92 -8.64
CA LEU A 113 1.70 -2.19 -9.84
C LEU A 113 1.00 -0.91 -9.41
N ARG A 114 1.67 0.23 -9.61
CA ARG A 114 1.17 1.56 -9.27
C ARG A 114 0.77 2.32 -10.53
N ALA A 115 -0.35 3.03 -10.47
CA ALA A 115 -0.74 4.03 -11.45
C ALA A 115 -1.10 5.32 -10.70
N ASP A 116 -0.47 6.43 -11.06
CA ASP A 116 -0.79 7.78 -10.60
C ASP A 116 -1.16 8.67 -11.79
N ALA A 117 -1.79 9.81 -11.49
CA ALA A 117 -2.29 10.77 -12.48
C ALA A 117 -1.48 12.06 -12.53
N THR A 118 -0.53 12.21 -11.62
CA THR A 118 0.18 13.46 -11.41
C THR A 118 1.52 13.45 -12.15
N LYS A 119 1.86 14.59 -12.75
CA LYS A 119 3.26 14.97 -12.99
C LYS A 119 3.75 15.65 -11.70
N GLY A 120 5.01 15.45 -11.32
CA GLY A 120 5.58 15.96 -10.07
C GLY A 120 5.78 14.88 -9.01
N PHE A 121 5.90 15.31 -7.74
CA PHE A 121 6.19 14.43 -6.60
C PHE A 121 5.06 13.41 -6.37
N SER A 122 5.39 12.12 -6.41
CA SER A 122 4.41 11.03 -6.26
C SER A 122 4.22 10.66 -4.81
N GLY A 123 3.06 10.96 -4.20
CA GLY A 123 2.76 10.57 -2.82
C GLY A 123 3.92 10.88 -1.85
N GLY A 124 4.46 12.10 -1.98
CA GLY A 124 5.59 12.66 -1.24
C GLY A 124 6.99 12.06 -1.50
N TYR A 125 7.14 11.16 -2.48
CA TYR A 125 8.49 10.84 -2.98
C TYR A 125 9.09 12.03 -3.76
N HIS A 126 10.35 12.36 -3.48
CA HIS A 126 11.09 13.49 -4.07
C HIS A 126 11.50 13.35 -5.54
N TYR A 127 10.98 12.35 -6.25
CA TYR A 127 11.28 12.15 -7.66
C TYR A 127 10.03 12.41 -8.51
N ASP A 128 10.24 13.08 -9.65
CA ASP A 128 9.19 13.32 -10.63
C ASP A 128 8.76 11.99 -11.24
N THR A 129 7.47 11.69 -11.13
CA THR A 129 6.89 10.51 -11.75
C THR A 129 6.05 10.91 -12.95
N ARG A 130 6.12 10.11 -14.01
CA ARG A 130 5.16 10.18 -15.10
C ARG A 130 4.14 9.08 -14.89
N GLY A 131 3.00 9.47 -14.37
CA GLY A 131 1.93 8.53 -14.11
C GLY A 131 1.31 7.90 -15.34
N MET A 132 0.63 6.78 -15.11
CA MET A 132 -0.05 6.01 -16.15
C MET A 132 -1.50 6.48 -16.36
N LEU A 133 -2.08 7.17 -15.38
CA LEU A 133 -3.43 7.68 -15.47
C LEU A 133 -3.43 9.00 -16.23
N LYS A 134 -4.44 9.19 -17.07
CA LYS A 134 -4.67 10.45 -17.82
C LYS A 134 -5.60 11.41 -17.09
N ILE A 135 -6.28 10.92 -16.06
CA ILE A 135 -7.27 11.65 -15.25
C ILE A 135 -6.91 11.49 -13.79
N LEU A 136 -7.12 12.54 -12.99
CA LEU A 136 -6.96 12.49 -11.55
C LEU A 136 -8.15 11.72 -10.95
N PRO A 137 -7.92 10.65 -10.16
CA PRO A 137 -8.98 10.02 -9.40
C PRO A 137 -9.50 10.98 -8.32
N GLU A 138 -10.81 11.19 -8.28
CA GLU A 138 -11.45 12.08 -7.30
C GLU A 138 -12.51 11.31 -6.51
N SER A 139 -12.44 11.40 -5.18
CA SER A 139 -13.47 10.87 -4.29
C SER A 139 -14.65 11.87 -4.21
N PRO A 140 -15.92 11.41 -4.21
CA PRO A 140 -16.35 10.02 -4.20
C PRO A 140 -16.46 9.37 -5.61
N ASN A 141 -16.22 10.12 -6.67
CA ASN A 141 -16.56 9.75 -8.04
C ASN A 141 -15.46 8.94 -8.77
N PHE A 142 -15.03 7.82 -8.19
CA PHE A 142 -14.01 6.99 -8.80
C PHE A 142 -14.29 5.49 -8.62
N LYS A 143 -14.53 4.81 -9.75
CA LYS A 143 -14.77 3.37 -9.80
C LYS A 143 -13.68 2.66 -10.59
N VAL A 144 -13.32 1.47 -10.14
CA VAL A 144 -12.29 0.62 -10.79
C VAL A 144 -12.88 -0.74 -11.08
N ARG A 145 -12.76 -1.19 -12.32
CA ARG A 145 -13.03 -2.58 -12.70
C ARG A 145 -11.71 -3.34 -12.80
N VAL A 146 -11.55 -4.37 -11.98
CA VAL A 146 -10.32 -5.18 -11.93
C VAL A 146 -10.67 -6.67 -11.91
N THR A 147 -10.02 -7.44 -12.76
CA THR A 147 -10.05 -8.91 -12.69
C THR A 147 -8.80 -9.38 -11.98
N LEU A 148 -8.99 -10.11 -10.88
CA LEU A 148 -7.92 -10.67 -10.07
C LEU A 148 -8.01 -12.19 -10.03
N ASP A 149 -6.83 -12.81 -10.16
CA ASP A 149 -6.66 -14.25 -10.14
C ASP A 149 -5.38 -14.60 -9.37
N VAL A 150 -5.55 -14.98 -8.10
CA VAL A 150 -4.44 -15.36 -7.23
C VAL A 150 -4.14 -16.84 -7.44
N ARG A 151 -3.10 -17.14 -8.21
CA ARG A 151 -2.72 -18.53 -8.54
C ARG A 151 -2.07 -19.28 -7.37
N GLN A 152 -1.32 -18.56 -6.55
CA GLN A 152 -0.62 -19.09 -5.39
C GLN A 152 -0.48 -17.99 -4.35
N GLY A 153 -0.90 -18.27 -3.11
CA GLY A 153 -0.78 -17.37 -1.97
C GLY A 153 0.48 -17.63 -1.15
N GLY A 154 0.84 -16.66 -0.31
CA GLY A 154 1.78 -16.86 0.80
C GLY A 154 1.06 -17.35 2.06
N GLY A 155 1.82 -17.55 3.15
CA GLY A 155 1.26 -17.92 4.45
C GLY A 155 0.73 -16.73 5.27
N PRO A 156 0.52 -16.87 6.59
CA PRO A 156 -0.23 -15.92 7.41
C PRO A 156 0.49 -14.59 7.64
N LYS A 157 1.76 -14.50 7.25
CA LYS A 157 2.58 -13.29 7.31
C LYS A 157 2.67 -12.55 5.97
N SER A 158 2.02 -13.06 4.93
CA SER A 158 1.92 -12.36 3.65
C SER A 158 0.70 -11.44 3.64
N GLN A 159 0.85 -10.26 3.07
CA GLN A 159 -0.27 -9.37 2.79
C GLN A 159 -0.42 -9.29 1.27
N PHE A 160 -1.66 -9.36 0.80
CA PHE A 160 -2.01 -9.16 -0.60
C PHE A 160 -3.11 -8.13 -0.66
N TYR A 161 -2.83 -7.02 -1.33
CA TYR A 161 -3.76 -5.91 -1.45
C TYR A 161 -4.52 -6.02 -2.78
N LEU A 162 -5.85 -6.12 -2.71
CA LEU A 162 -6.71 -6.04 -3.90
C LEU A 162 -6.57 -4.68 -4.57
N ILE A 163 -6.61 -3.63 -3.75
CA ILE A 163 -6.39 -2.26 -4.15
C ILE A 163 -5.78 -1.48 -2.98
N ASP A 164 -4.83 -0.61 -3.32
CA ASP A 164 -4.25 0.39 -2.44
C ASP A 164 -4.42 1.74 -3.15
N ILE A 165 -5.11 2.66 -2.50
CA ILE A 165 -5.27 4.03 -2.98
C ILE A 165 -4.63 4.97 -2.00
N GLY A 166 -3.70 5.76 -2.53
CA GLY A 166 -3.04 6.82 -1.81
C GLY A 166 -3.32 8.21 -2.37
N SER A 167 -3.34 9.20 -1.48
CA SER A 167 -3.32 10.63 -1.83
C SER A 167 -2.49 11.40 -0.80
N CYS A 168 -2.33 12.72 -1.00
CA CYS A 168 -1.51 13.56 -0.15
C CYS A 168 -2.24 14.85 0.21
N TRP A 169 -2.33 15.14 1.51
CA TRP A 169 -2.79 16.42 2.03
C TRP A 169 -2.16 16.71 3.40
N LYS A 170 -2.25 17.93 3.90
CA LYS A 170 -1.70 18.33 5.20
C LYS A 170 -2.69 18.06 6.33
N ASN A 171 -2.25 18.19 7.58
CA ASN A 171 -3.13 18.03 8.75
C ASN A 171 -4.32 19.00 8.79
N ASN A 172 -4.22 20.14 8.12
CA ASN A 172 -5.29 21.14 8.02
C ASN A 172 -6.21 20.92 6.80
N GLY A 173 -6.00 19.87 6.02
CA GLY A 173 -6.78 19.60 4.79
C GLY A 173 -6.24 20.26 3.52
N ALA A 174 -5.21 21.12 3.62
CA ALA A 174 -4.62 21.73 2.44
C ALA A 174 -3.94 20.68 1.55
N PRO A 175 -3.93 20.86 0.21
CA PRO A 175 -3.16 20.01 -0.69
C PRO A 175 -1.67 19.99 -0.31
N CYS A 176 -1.00 18.87 -0.59
CA CYS A 176 0.44 18.80 -0.47
C CYS A 176 1.16 19.71 -1.47
N ASP A 177 2.31 20.25 -1.07
CA ASP A 177 3.13 21.18 -1.87
C ASP A 177 4.60 20.73 -2.01
N GLY A 178 4.95 19.55 -1.48
CA GLY A 178 6.30 19.01 -1.48
C GLY A 178 7.07 19.26 -0.17
N ASP A 179 6.47 19.92 0.83
CA ASP A 179 7.09 20.09 2.14
C ASP A 179 7.00 18.81 2.98
N VAL A 180 8.13 18.10 3.07
CA VAL A 180 8.26 16.84 3.81
C VAL A 180 7.98 16.91 5.31
N LEU A 181 7.93 18.10 5.90
CA LEU A 181 7.61 18.25 7.32
C LEU A 181 6.08 18.30 7.55
N THR A 182 5.33 18.84 6.60
CA THR A 182 3.90 19.11 6.75
C THR A 182 3.01 18.25 5.86
N ASP A 183 3.52 17.79 4.72
CA ASP A 183 2.86 16.86 3.83
C ASP A 183 2.66 15.50 4.51
N ILE A 184 1.51 14.88 4.25
CA ILE A 184 1.17 13.57 4.78
C ILE A 184 0.62 12.73 3.65
N THR A 185 1.25 11.57 3.44
CA THR A 185 0.74 10.61 2.47
C THR A 185 -0.17 9.63 3.16
N ARG A 186 -1.36 9.45 2.59
CA ARG A 186 -2.41 8.67 3.22
C ARG A 186 -2.88 7.57 2.31
N TYR A 187 -3.07 6.39 2.88
CA TYR A 187 -3.41 5.20 2.12
C TYR A 187 -4.64 4.52 2.72
N SER A 188 -5.45 3.95 1.82
CA SER A 188 -6.47 2.96 2.14
C SER A 188 -6.15 1.67 1.40
N GLU A 189 -6.10 0.58 2.14
CA GLU A 189 -5.53 -0.68 1.65
C GLU A 189 -6.49 -1.84 1.93
N MET A 190 -7.00 -2.51 0.91
CA MET A 190 -7.85 -3.71 1.09
C MET A 190 -7.01 -4.99 1.04
N ILE A 191 -6.77 -5.61 2.18
CA ILE A 191 -6.07 -6.90 2.28
C ILE A 191 -7.06 -8.04 2.02
N ILE A 192 -6.72 -8.99 1.15
CA ILE A 192 -7.60 -10.14 0.82
C ILE A 192 -7.01 -11.51 1.18
N ASN A 193 -5.79 -11.57 1.74
CA ASN A 193 -5.27 -12.84 2.25
C ASN A 193 -6.15 -13.29 3.45
N PRO A 194 -6.88 -14.42 3.35
CA PRO A 194 -7.81 -14.89 4.37
C PRO A 194 -7.15 -15.17 5.72
N GLU A 195 -5.85 -15.44 5.74
CA GLU A 195 -5.12 -15.71 6.99
C GLU A 195 -4.73 -14.43 7.74
N THR A 196 -5.03 -13.24 7.21
CA THR A 196 -4.73 -11.96 7.87
C THR A 196 -5.75 -11.69 8.98
N PRO A 197 -5.32 -11.62 10.27
CA PRO A 197 -6.24 -11.35 11.37
C PRO A 197 -6.58 -9.85 11.47
N ALA A 198 -7.71 -9.51 12.07
CA ALA A 198 -7.98 -8.13 12.50
C ALA A 198 -7.11 -7.82 13.74
N TRP A 199 -6.29 -6.77 13.69
CA TRP A 199 -5.60 -6.26 14.88
C TRP A 199 -6.41 -5.21 15.61
N CYS A 200 -7.30 -4.51 14.90
CA CYS A 200 -8.36 -3.71 15.49
C CYS A 200 -9.36 -4.64 16.20
N SER A 201 -9.58 -4.39 17.49
CA SER A 201 -10.50 -5.19 18.32
C SER A 201 -10.97 -4.39 19.53
N PRO A 202 -12.05 -4.82 20.22
CA PRO A 202 -12.53 -4.17 21.45
C PRO A 202 -11.45 -4.05 22.55
N THR A 203 -10.49 -4.96 22.57
CA THR A 203 -9.38 -5.00 23.53
C THR A 203 -8.10 -4.33 23.02
N ASN A 204 -8.08 -3.88 21.76
CA ASN A 204 -6.91 -3.25 21.14
C ASN A 204 -7.31 -2.06 20.26
N LEU A 205 -7.91 -1.07 20.90
CA LEU A 205 -8.44 0.14 20.24
C LEU A 205 -7.37 1.00 19.56
N GLY A 206 -6.10 0.86 19.97
CA GLY A 206 -4.98 1.61 19.36
C GLY A 206 -4.75 1.30 17.88
N ASN A 207 -5.25 0.15 17.41
CA ASN A 207 -5.21 -0.29 16.03
C ASN A 207 -6.49 0.06 15.24
N CYS A 208 -7.47 0.72 15.87
CA CYS A 208 -8.76 1.04 15.27
C CYS A 208 -8.84 2.52 14.92
N PRO A 209 -9.48 2.88 13.79
CA PRO A 209 -9.82 4.28 13.55
C PRO A 209 -10.81 4.76 14.64
N PRO A 210 -10.81 6.06 15.00
CA PRO A 210 -11.67 6.61 16.05
C PRO A 210 -13.17 6.35 15.85
N TYR A 211 -13.62 6.32 14.59
CA TYR A 211 -14.99 6.01 14.24
C TYR A 211 -15.09 5.40 12.83
N HIS A 212 -16.24 4.78 12.57
CA HIS A 212 -16.69 4.32 11.27
C HIS A 212 -17.89 5.16 10.82
N ILE A 213 -18.00 5.46 9.53
CA ILE A 213 -19.17 6.10 8.93
C ILE A 213 -19.86 5.08 8.02
N THR A 214 -21.11 4.75 8.35
CA THR A 214 -21.93 3.85 7.53
C THR A 214 -22.37 4.52 6.22
N PRO A 215 -22.89 3.77 5.23
CA PRO A 215 -23.44 4.34 4.00
C PRO A 215 -24.52 5.41 4.24
N ASN A 216 -25.28 5.31 5.35
CA ASN A 216 -26.34 6.24 5.75
C ASN A 216 -25.84 7.36 6.70
N ASP A 217 -24.55 7.72 6.63
CA ASP A 217 -23.94 8.81 7.40
C ASP A 217 -23.99 8.65 8.93
N THR A 218 -24.32 7.45 9.43
CA THR A 218 -24.26 7.17 10.87
C THR A 218 -22.82 6.96 11.31
N LYS A 219 -22.37 7.78 12.26
CA LYS A 219 -21.05 7.67 12.89
C LYS A 219 -21.10 6.71 14.07
N ILE A 220 -20.27 5.68 14.04
CA ILE A 220 -20.13 4.68 15.10
C ILE A 220 -18.73 4.79 15.68
N TYR A 221 -18.62 5.14 16.96
CA TYR A 221 -17.33 5.31 17.63
C TYR A 221 -16.72 3.95 17.99
N ARG A 222 -15.39 3.85 17.98
CA ARG A 222 -14.67 2.61 18.35
C ARG A 222 -14.87 2.14 19.80
N ASN A 223 -15.50 2.95 20.65
CA ASN A 223 -15.86 2.57 22.02
C ASN A 223 -17.27 1.97 22.10
N ASP A 224 -18.08 2.09 21.05
CA ASP A 224 -19.34 1.35 20.90
C ASP A 224 -19.01 -0.08 20.46
N THR A 225 -18.65 -0.90 21.44
CA THR A 225 -18.19 -2.28 21.20
C THR A 225 -19.27 -3.18 20.61
N ALA A 226 -20.55 -2.78 20.71
CA ALA A 226 -21.67 -3.54 20.19
C ALA A 226 -21.85 -3.34 18.68
N ASN A 227 -21.54 -2.14 18.16
CA ASN A 227 -21.85 -1.76 16.78
C ASN A 227 -20.63 -1.47 15.91
N PHE A 228 -19.47 -1.16 16.50
CA PHE A 228 -18.28 -0.85 15.72
C PHE A 228 -17.78 -2.09 14.94
N PRO A 229 -17.52 -1.98 13.63
CA PRO A 229 -17.19 -3.13 12.78
C PRO A 229 -15.70 -3.49 12.89
N TYR A 230 -15.23 -3.94 14.06
CA TYR A 230 -13.80 -4.23 14.30
C TYR A 230 -13.20 -5.18 13.26
N GLY A 231 -13.94 -6.23 12.88
CA GLY A 231 -13.48 -7.23 11.90
C GLY A 231 -13.29 -6.68 10.48
N ALA A 232 -13.77 -5.46 10.21
CA ALA A 232 -13.61 -4.80 8.92
C ALA A 232 -12.26 -4.07 8.79
N TYR A 233 -11.57 -3.85 9.90
CA TYR A 233 -10.30 -3.13 9.97
C TYR A 233 -9.17 -4.07 10.41
N HIS A 234 -8.11 -4.13 9.61
CA HIS A 234 -6.87 -4.76 10.06
C HIS A 234 -6.15 -3.85 11.06
N TYR A 235 -5.82 -2.64 10.62
CA TYR A 235 -4.97 -1.71 11.34
C TYR A 235 -5.20 -0.27 10.87
N TYR A 236 -5.25 0.65 11.81
CA TYR A 236 -5.18 2.08 11.60
C TYR A 236 -3.90 2.60 12.26
N CYS A 237 -3.15 3.44 11.54
CA CYS A 237 -2.10 4.24 12.14
C CYS A 237 -2.22 5.70 11.73
N ALA A 238 -2.04 6.57 12.71
CA ALA A 238 -2.14 8.01 12.56
C ALA A 238 -0.81 8.63 12.11
N PRO A 239 -0.82 9.85 11.53
CA PRO A 239 0.41 10.52 11.13
C PRO A 239 1.20 11.00 12.35
N GLU A 240 2.52 10.77 12.35
CA GLU A 240 3.38 11.13 13.48
C GLU A 240 3.45 12.65 13.70
N ASN A 241 3.22 13.46 12.66
CA ASN A 241 3.16 14.92 12.77
C ASN A 241 1.77 15.45 13.17
N ALA A 242 0.82 14.59 13.53
CA ALA A 242 -0.48 15.01 14.06
C ALA A 242 -0.35 15.74 15.40
N LEU A 243 -1.19 16.77 15.60
CA LEU A 243 -1.15 17.63 16.78
C LEU A 243 -2.04 17.13 17.92
N PHE A 244 -3.21 16.57 17.60
CA PHE A 244 -4.28 16.28 18.56
C PHE A 244 -4.82 14.85 18.39
N LEU A 245 -3.94 13.87 18.55
CA LEU A 245 -4.32 12.46 18.41
C LEU A 245 -5.21 11.96 19.55
N GLU A 246 -6.34 11.34 19.19
CA GLU A 246 -7.21 10.66 20.15
C GLU A 246 -6.57 9.35 20.63
N LYS A 247 -6.17 9.32 21.91
CA LYS A 247 -5.56 8.13 22.52
C LYS A 247 -6.63 7.12 22.97
N PRO A 248 -6.36 5.80 22.88
CA PRO A 248 -5.12 5.19 22.38
C PRO A 248 -5.04 5.18 20.85
N VAL A 249 -3.85 5.34 20.28
CA VAL A 249 -3.63 5.23 18.83
C VAL A 249 -2.17 4.90 18.53
N SER A 250 -1.95 4.07 17.52
CA SER A 250 -0.62 3.80 16.96
C SER A 250 -0.27 4.83 15.89
N THR A 251 1.00 5.24 15.81
CA THR A 251 1.50 6.09 14.71
C THR A 251 2.18 5.23 13.64
N CYS A 252 2.10 5.65 12.38
CA CYS A 252 2.73 4.92 11.29
C CYS A 252 4.26 4.93 11.40
N ASP A 253 4.92 3.95 10.76
CA ASP A 253 6.38 3.96 10.63
C ASP A 253 6.84 5.22 9.85
N PRO A 254 7.79 5.99 10.40
CA PRO A 254 8.18 7.27 9.80
C PRO A 254 9.34 7.18 8.82
N TYR A 255 9.75 5.97 8.44
CA TYR A 255 10.91 5.72 7.58
C TYR A 255 10.54 5.11 6.23
N SER A 256 9.34 4.56 6.11
CA SER A 256 8.84 3.95 4.87
C SER A 256 8.51 4.97 3.77
N ASN A 257 8.41 6.26 4.14
CA ASN A 257 8.27 7.41 3.24
C ASN A 257 9.10 8.61 3.73
N PRO A 258 9.47 9.56 2.85
CA PRO A 258 10.19 10.76 3.25
C PRO A 258 9.43 11.66 4.24
N GLN A 259 8.10 11.63 4.22
CA GLN A 259 7.16 12.43 5.01
C GLN A 259 6.25 11.54 5.86
N ALA A 260 5.47 12.16 6.76
CA ALA A 260 4.53 11.43 7.62
C ALA A 260 3.48 10.66 6.81
N GLN A 261 2.99 9.57 7.40
CA GLN A 261 2.02 8.67 6.77
C GLN A 261 0.79 8.45 7.63
N GLU A 262 -0.35 8.20 7.01
CA GLU A 262 -1.55 7.69 7.66
C GLU A 262 -2.07 6.48 6.88
N LEU A 263 -2.39 5.38 7.56
CA LEU A 263 -2.84 4.16 6.91
C LEU A 263 -4.17 3.69 7.51
N VAL A 264 -5.09 3.31 6.62
CA VAL A 264 -6.30 2.56 6.96
C VAL A 264 -6.27 1.24 6.21
N GLN A 265 -5.92 0.17 6.91
CA GLN A 265 -5.90 -1.19 6.36
C GLN A 265 -7.21 -1.90 6.66
N LEU A 266 -7.85 -2.40 5.61
CA LEU A 266 -9.18 -3.00 5.63
C LEU A 266 -9.09 -4.51 5.38
N LEU A 267 -10.11 -5.22 5.87
CA LEU A 267 -10.32 -6.65 5.64
C LEU A 267 -11.68 -6.89 4.99
N PRO A 268 -11.87 -8.04 4.32
CA PRO A 268 -13.15 -8.40 3.74
C PRO A 268 -14.24 -8.45 4.81
N HIS A 269 -15.33 -7.71 4.60
CA HIS A 269 -16.40 -7.57 5.60
C HIS A 269 -17.71 -7.12 4.94
N PRO A 270 -18.89 -7.57 5.42
CA PRO A 270 -20.18 -7.22 4.80
C PRO A 270 -20.46 -5.72 4.71
N ILE A 271 -19.86 -4.92 5.59
CA ILE A 271 -20.05 -3.46 5.61
C ILE A 271 -19.46 -2.76 4.37
N TRP A 272 -18.64 -3.45 3.58
CA TRP A 272 -18.08 -2.94 2.33
C TRP A 272 -18.90 -3.32 1.09
N ALA A 273 -19.99 -4.07 1.26
CA ALA A 273 -20.78 -4.61 0.15
C ALA A 273 -21.31 -3.53 -0.80
N ASP A 274 -21.79 -2.40 -0.27
CA ASP A 274 -22.33 -1.29 -1.07
C ASP A 274 -21.27 -0.65 -1.99
N TYR A 275 -19.99 -0.84 -1.69
CA TYR A 275 -18.87 -0.34 -2.48
C TYR A 275 -18.29 -1.41 -3.43
N GLY A 276 -18.88 -2.61 -3.49
CA GLY A 276 -18.45 -3.71 -4.36
C GLY A 276 -17.20 -4.47 -3.88
N TYR A 277 -16.76 -4.24 -2.64
CA TYR A 277 -15.58 -4.87 -2.07
C TYR A 277 -15.86 -6.28 -1.52
N PRO A 278 -14.81 -7.09 -1.28
CA PRO A 278 -14.92 -8.41 -0.64
C PRO A 278 -15.71 -8.38 0.68
N THR A 279 -16.63 -9.32 0.86
CA THR A 279 -17.56 -9.34 2.02
C THR A 279 -17.21 -10.40 3.06
N LYS A 280 -16.36 -11.37 2.69
CA LYS A 280 -15.90 -12.45 3.56
C LYS A 280 -14.44 -12.80 3.26
N GLN A 281 -13.71 -13.28 4.27
CA GLN A 281 -12.34 -13.78 4.07
C GLN A 281 -12.32 -14.88 3.01
N GLY A 282 -11.35 -14.81 2.10
CA GLY A 282 -11.16 -15.76 1.00
C GLY A 282 -11.83 -15.36 -0.31
N ASP A 283 -12.71 -14.35 -0.31
CA ASP A 283 -13.23 -13.76 -1.55
C ASP A 283 -12.08 -13.20 -2.41
N GLY A 284 -11.99 -13.64 -3.67
CA GLY A 284 -10.94 -13.21 -4.60
C GLY A 284 -9.58 -13.86 -4.37
N TRP A 285 -9.49 -14.88 -3.51
CA TRP A 285 -8.25 -15.57 -3.17
C TRP A 285 -7.99 -16.79 -4.09
N VAL A 286 -7.10 -17.69 -3.65
CA VAL A 286 -6.69 -18.88 -4.41
C VAL A 286 -7.90 -19.76 -4.78
N GLY A 287 -8.06 -20.03 -6.08
CA GLY A 287 -9.17 -20.81 -6.61
C GLY A 287 -10.46 -20.01 -6.85
N ASP A 288 -10.45 -18.70 -6.59
CA ASP A 288 -11.62 -17.83 -6.65
C ASP A 288 -11.31 -16.57 -7.47
N ALA A 289 -10.95 -16.78 -8.74
CA ALA A 289 -10.70 -15.69 -9.67
C ALA A 289 -11.99 -14.90 -9.93
N ARG A 290 -11.95 -13.58 -9.77
CA ARG A 290 -13.13 -12.70 -9.83
C ARG A 290 -12.85 -11.40 -10.55
N THR A 291 -13.91 -10.82 -11.10
CA THR A 291 -13.92 -9.44 -11.56
C THR A 291 -14.69 -8.60 -10.56
N TRP A 292 -14.04 -7.55 -10.07
CA TRP A 292 -14.57 -6.60 -9.11
C TRP A 292 -14.95 -5.30 -9.79
N GLU A 293 -16.08 -4.72 -9.40
CA GLU A 293 -16.44 -3.34 -9.70
C GLU A 293 -16.40 -2.56 -8.38
N LEU A 294 -15.25 -1.95 -8.10
CA LEU A 294 -14.97 -1.30 -6.83
C LEU A 294 -15.36 0.17 -6.91
N ASP A 295 -16.23 0.62 -6.01
CA ASP A 295 -16.50 2.04 -5.78
C ASP A 295 -15.48 2.61 -4.79
N VAL A 296 -14.28 2.84 -5.31
CA VAL A 296 -13.13 3.18 -4.48
C VAL A 296 -13.24 4.60 -3.93
N GLY A 297 -13.76 5.53 -4.75
CA GLY A 297 -14.04 6.89 -4.32
C GLY A 297 -15.11 6.92 -3.23
N GLY A 298 -16.20 6.16 -3.42
CA GLY A 298 -17.27 6.01 -2.44
C GLY A 298 -16.75 5.50 -1.10
N LEU A 299 -16.00 4.39 -1.09
CA LEU A 299 -15.42 3.84 0.14
C LEU A 299 -14.46 4.84 0.81
N ALA A 300 -13.53 5.41 0.04
CA ALA A 300 -12.53 6.35 0.58
C ALA A 300 -13.17 7.58 1.25
N SER A 301 -14.34 8.03 0.77
CA SER A 301 -15.08 9.16 1.36
C SER A 301 -15.65 8.87 2.76
N ARG A 302 -15.72 7.59 3.16
CA ARG A 302 -16.25 7.16 4.46
C ARG A 302 -15.17 6.76 5.45
N LEU A 303 -13.94 6.56 4.99
CA LEU A 303 -12.84 6.17 5.86
C LEU A 303 -12.39 7.35 6.72
N TYR A 304 -11.93 7.03 7.93
CA TYR A 304 -11.34 8.03 8.80
C TYR A 304 -9.91 8.37 8.34
N PHE A 305 -9.67 9.66 8.14
CA PHE A 305 -8.33 10.22 8.06
C PHE A 305 -8.27 11.45 8.97
N TYR A 306 -7.16 11.58 9.68
CA TYR A 306 -6.94 12.64 10.65
C TYR A 306 -6.86 13.99 9.95
N GLN A 307 -7.63 14.94 10.49
CA GLN A 307 -7.62 16.34 10.11
C GLN A 307 -7.90 17.21 11.33
N VAL A 308 -7.18 18.31 11.45
CA VAL A 308 -7.42 19.35 12.47
C VAL A 308 -8.66 20.12 12.05
N SER A 309 -9.66 20.21 12.94
CA SER A 309 -10.88 20.99 12.68
C SER A 309 -10.54 22.48 12.50
N GLU A 310 -11.19 23.16 11.56
CA GLU A 310 -11.01 24.60 11.29
C GLU A 310 -11.14 25.48 12.55
N TRP A 311 -12.00 25.09 13.50
CA TRP A 311 -12.20 25.78 14.77
C TRP A 311 -10.95 25.82 15.68
N LEU A 312 -10.03 24.85 15.54
CA LEU A 312 -8.76 24.85 16.25
C LEU A 312 -7.69 25.68 15.51
N ASN A 313 -7.82 25.84 14.19
CA ASN A 313 -6.92 26.69 13.40
C ASN A 313 -7.17 28.18 13.61
N SER A 314 -8.35 28.60 14.11
CA SER A 314 -8.65 30.00 14.41
C SER A 314 -8.28 30.43 15.84
N LEU A 315 -7.87 29.48 16.69
CA LEU A 315 -7.47 29.72 18.08
C LEU A 315 -5.94 29.90 18.24
N PHE A 316 -5.17 29.73 17.16
CA PHE A 316 -3.70 29.86 17.10
C PHE A 316 -3.29 30.61 15.83
#